data_AF-X1RQ47-F1
#
_entry.id   AF-X1RQ47-F1
#
_cell.length_a   1.000
_cell.length_b   1.000
_cell.length_c   1.000
_cell.angle_alpha   90.00
_cell.angle_beta   90.00
_cell.angle_gamma   90.00
#
_symmetry.space_group_name_H-M   'P 1'
#
loop_
_entity.id
_entity.type
_entity.pdbx_description
1 polymer ?
#
loop_
_entity_poly.entity_id
_entity_poly.type
_entity_poly.pdbx_seq_one_letter_code
_entity_poly.pdbx_strand_id
1 'polypeptide(L)'
;MKEGQALGIIIIVDELGKLLEHAALQPEESDLHILQEMAEAASRSYEYPIWFITILHQEFSQYASRLGRRHQREWSKIQQRFFDVPCTLDDTDALQLVATALNSSTKATVYENAHIQEAVRACAKFAPKGSEVEFQKVCVSSYPSHPSQFFFILVAANRPSLELGMTAKNLNIPVWKECLRATSGDDGHKSRATTNVTDCGGNI
;
A
#
# COMPACT_ATOMS: atom_id res chain seq x y z
N MET A 1 9.16 -37.24 11.80
CA MET A 1 7.98 -36.86 11.00
C MET A 1 8.11 -37.53 9.65
N LYS A 2 7.05 -38.14 9.11
CA LYS A 2 7.10 -38.78 7.79
C LYS A 2 7.09 -37.68 6.72
N GLU A 3 8.01 -37.75 5.76
CA GLU A 3 8.00 -36.89 4.58
C GLU A 3 6.66 -37.06 3.83
N GLY A 4 5.98 -35.95 3.54
CA GLY A 4 4.75 -35.92 2.74
C GLY A 4 3.41 -35.81 3.49
N GLN A 5 3.38 -35.65 4.82
CA GLN A 5 2.13 -35.34 5.54
C GLN A 5 1.86 -33.83 5.58
N ALA A 6 0.68 -33.41 5.11
CA ALA A 6 0.21 -32.04 5.26
C ALA A 6 -0.04 -31.72 6.74
N LEU A 7 0.46 -30.57 7.21
CA LEU A 7 0.36 -30.14 8.60
C LEU A 7 -0.96 -29.43 8.94
N GLY A 8 -1.85 -29.24 7.97
CA GLY A 8 -3.08 -28.48 8.11
C GLY A 8 -3.54 -27.90 6.78
N ILE A 9 -4.60 -27.09 6.83
CA ILE A 9 -5.21 -26.44 5.68
C ILE A 9 -5.36 -24.95 5.98
N ILE A 10 -5.08 -24.09 5.00
CA ILE A 10 -5.39 -22.66 5.06
C ILE A 10 -6.36 -22.37 3.93
N ILE A 11 -7.48 -21.72 4.26
CA ILE A 11 -8.54 -21.31 3.36
C ILE A 11 -8.68 -19.81 3.48
N ILE A 12 -8.40 -19.10 2.38
CA ILE A 12 -8.48 -17.65 2.30
C ILE A 12 -9.58 -17.26 1.33
N VAL A 13 -10.51 -16.42 1.79
CA VAL A 13 -11.58 -15.84 0.98
C VAL A 13 -11.37 -14.34 0.92
N ASP A 14 -10.83 -13.84 -0.20
CA ASP A 14 -10.50 -12.42 -0.36
C ASP A 14 -11.74 -11.51 -0.43
N GLU A 15 -12.81 -11.99 -1.06
CA GLU A 15 -14.01 -11.18 -1.29
C GLU A 15 -15.26 -11.85 -0.72
N LEU A 16 -15.31 -11.99 0.60
CA LEU A 16 -16.49 -12.52 1.28
C LEU A 16 -17.69 -11.57 1.12
N GLY A 17 -17.44 -10.27 0.93
CA GLY A 17 -18.47 -9.24 0.79
C GLY A 17 -19.48 -9.55 -0.30
N LYS A 18 -19.03 -9.96 -1.49
CA LYS A 18 -19.92 -10.37 -2.59
C LYS A 18 -20.81 -11.55 -2.25
N LEU A 19 -20.31 -12.53 -1.49
CA LEU A 19 -21.10 -13.67 -1.04
C LEU A 19 -22.19 -13.21 -0.07
N LEU A 20 -21.85 -12.28 0.83
CA LEU A 20 -22.81 -11.67 1.74
C LEU A 20 -23.82 -10.80 0.99
N GLU A 21 -23.42 -10.00 0.01
CA GLU A 21 -24.36 -9.21 -0.79
C GLU A 21 -25.37 -10.09 -1.52
N HIS A 22 -24.90 -11.16 -2.14
CA HIS A 22 -25.76 -12.16 -2.77
C HIS A 22 -26.73 -12.77 -1.75
N ALA A 23 -26.22 -13.14 -0.57
CA ALA A 23 -27.02 -13.68 0.51
C ALA A 23 -28.10 -12.72 1.03
N ALA A 24 -27.79 -11.42 1.04
CA ALA A 24 -28.74 -10.39 1.44
C ALA A 24 -29.82 -10.13 0.37
N LEU A 25 -29.49 -10.30 -0.91
CA LEU A 25 -30.43 -10.11 -2.01
C LEU A 25 -31.40 -11.28 -2.17
N GLN A 26 -30.97 -12.51 -1.83
CA GLN A 26 -31.81 -13.71 -1.91
C GLN A 26 -31.85 -14.48 -0.57
N PRO A 27 -32.48 -13.94 0.49
CA PRO A 27 -32.43 -14.54 1.83
C PRO A 27 -33.09 -15.93 1.94
N GLU A 28 -34.05 -16.23 1.06
CA GLU A 28 -34.77 -17.52 1.03
C GLU A 28 -33.99 -18.62 0.29
N GLU A 29 -33.05 -18.24 -0.58
CA GLU A 29 -32.23 -19.18 -1.38
C GLU A 29 -30.79 -19.27 -0.85
N SER A 30 -30.35 -18.29 -0.08
CA SER A 30 -28.97 -18.20 0.39
C SER A 30 -28.72 -19.02 1.65
N ASP A 31 -27.74 -19.90 1.55
CA ASP A 31 -27.28 -20.70 2.68
C ASP A 31 -26.07 -20.07 3.38
N LEU A 32 -26.32 -19.11 4.28
CA LEU A 32 -25.28 -18.54 5.14
C LEU A 32 -24.75 -19.55 6.17
N HIS A 33 -25.42 -20.71 6.32
CA HIS A 33 -25.00 -21.77 7.23
C HIS A 33 -23.63 -22.33 6.87
N ILE A 34 -23.25 -22.33 5.59
CA ILE A 34 -21.94 -22.82 5.16
C ILE A 34 -20.79 -22.08 5.85
N LEU A 35 -20.92 -20.76 6.08
CA LEU A 35 -19.90 -19.99 6.80
C LEU A 35 -19.81 -20.40 8.26
N GLN A 36 -20.94 -20.76 8.87
CA GLN A 36 -20.96 -21.30 10.22
C GLN A 36 -20.31 -22.69 10.26
N GLU A 37 -20.64 -23.60 9.35
CA GLU A 37 -20.04 -24.94 9.30
C GLU A 37 -18.52 -24.86 9.13
N MET A 38 -18.05 -23.97 8.25
CA MET A 38 -16.63 -23.71 8.04
C MET A 38 -15.94 -23.16 9.31
N ALA A 39 -16.56 -22.20 9.99
CA ALA A 39 -16.03 -21.65 11.23
C ALA A 39 -16.00 -22.68 12.38
N GLU A 40 -17.01 -23.55 12.46
CA GLU A 40 -17.05 -24.65 13.43
C GLU A 40 -16.00 -25.72 13.14
N ALA A 41 -15.85 -26.11 11.87
CA ALA A 41 -14.82 -27.04 11.44
C ALA A 41 -13.42 -26.52 11.74
N ALA A 42 -13.18 -25.23 11.49
CA ALA A 42 -11.93 -24.57 11.85
C ALA A 42 -11.68 -24.57 13.36
N SER A 43 -12.68 -24.20 14.15
CA SER A 43 -12.56 -24.14 15.62
C SER A 43 -12.34 -25.50 16.30
N ARG A 44 -12.78 -26.59 15.67
CA ARG A 44 -12.62 -27.96 16.17
C ARG A 44 -11.46 -28.70 15.50
N SER A 45 -10.65 -28.01 14.70
CA SER A 45 -9.47 -28.61 14.08
C SER A 45 -8.36 -28.77 15.14
N TYR A 46 -8.09 -30.02 15.53
CA TYR A 46 -7.10 -30.34 16.56
C TYR A 46 -5.74 -30.68 15.93
N GLU A 47 -5.57 -31.94 15.51
CA GLU A 47 -4.29 -32.49 15.05
C GLU A 47 -3.84 -31.87 13.71
N TYR A 48 -4.79 -31.50 12.84
CA TYR A 48 -4.55 -30.85 11.55
C TYR A 48 -5.32 -29.52 11.51
N PRO A 49 -4.71 -28.40 11.91
CA PRO A 49 -5.38 -27.11 12.00
C PRO A 49 -5.93 -26.64 10.65
N ILE A 50 -7.12 -26.05 10.69
CA ILE A 50 -7.77 -25.37 9.58
C ILE A 50 -7.80 -23.87 9.92
N TRP A 51 -7.12 -23.06 9.13
CA TRP A 51 -7.20 -21.61 9.19
C TRP A 51 -8.21 -21.13 8.17
N PHE A 52 -9.33 -20.57 8.63
CA PHE A 52 -10.33 -19.96 7.77
C PHE A 52 -10.28 -18.44 7.91
N ILE A 53 -9.75 -17.78 6.88
CA ILE A 53 -9.49 -16.34 6.86
C ILE A 53 -10.36 -15.73 5.78
N THR A 54 -11.11 -14.70 6.14
CA THR A 54 -12.00 -13.98 5.22
C THR A 54 -11.66 -12.51 5.24
N ILE A 55 -11.65 -11.88 4.06
CA ILE A 55 -11.39 -10.47 3.88
C ILE A 55 -12.71 -9.80 3.46
N LEU A 56 -12.96 -8.63 4.05
CA LEU A 56 -14.19 -7.85 3.86
C LEU A 56 -13.83 -6.38 3.64
N HIS A 57 -14.55 -5.72 2.72
CA HIS A 57 -14.41 -4.29 2.46
C HIS A 57 -15.09 -3.39 3.50
N GLN A 58 -16.12 -3.89 4.17
CA GLN A 58 -16.88 -3.19 5.20
C GLN A 58 -17.28 -4.19 6.28
N GLU A 59 -17.73 -3.71 7.43
CA GLU A 59 -18.17 -4.60 8.51
C GLU A 59 -19.25 -5.58 8.05
N PHE A 60 -19.18 -6.81 8.56
CA PHE A 60 -20.15 -7.87 8.28
C PHE A 60 -21.61 -7.40 8.50
N SER A 61 -21.82 -6.63 9.58
CA SER A 61 -23.11 -6.07 9.97
C SER A 61 -23.72 -5.14 8.91
N GLN A 62 -22.89 -4.44 8.12
CA GLN A 62 -23.36 -3.49 7.11
C GLN A 62 -24.05 -4.19 5.93
N TYR A 63 -23.64 -5.41 5.59
CA TYR A 63 -24.31 -6.22 4.56
C TYR A 63 -25.71 -6.66 4.99
N ALA A 64 -25.93 -6.89 6.29
CA ALA A 64 -27.24 -7.27 6.84
C ALA A 64 -28.16 -6.07 7.11
N SER A 65 -27.66 -4.83 7.00
CA SER A 65 -28.37 -3.62 7.44
C SER A 65 -29.75 -3.43 6.81
N ARG A 66 -29.95 -3.91 5.57
CA ARG A 66 -31.21 -3.81 4.82
C ARG A 66 -32.17 -4.98 5.05
N LEU A 67 -31.75 -6.01 5.77
CA LEU A 67 -32.55 -7.20 6.03
C LEU A 67 -33.54 -6.99 7.19
N GLY A 68 -34.61 -7.79 7.23
CA GLY A 68 -35.51 -7.82 8.38
C GLY A 68 -34.83 -8.27 9.67
N ARG A 69 -35.36 -7.85 10.83
CA ARG A 69 -34.78 -8.13 12.17
C ARG A 69 -34.54 -9.60 12.50
N ARG A 70 -35.22 -10.53 11.82
CA ARG A 70 -34.99 -11.97 11.98
C ARG A 70 -33.66 -12.36 11.34
N HIS A 71 -33.47 -12.01 10.07
CA HIS A 71 -32.24 -12.31 9.32
C HIS A 71 -31.02 -11.61 9.92
N GLN A 72 -31.13 -10.33 10.32
CA GLN A 72 -30.04 -9.63 11.01
C GLN A 72 -29.56 -10.37 12.27
N ARG A 73 -30.47 -11.00 13.01
CA ARG A 73 -30.10 -11.81 14.19
C ARG A 73 -29.37 -13.09 13.82
N GLU A 74 -29.79 -13.79 12.77
CA GLU A 74 -29.07 -14.98 12.28
C GLU A 74 -27.66 -14.62 11.81
N TRP A 75 -27.51 -13.52 11.07
CA TRP A 75 -26.22 -13.01 10.62
C TRP A 75 -25.29 -12.64 11.78
N SER A 76 -25.83 -11.99 12.80
CA SER A 76 -25.06 -11.64 14.00
C SER A 76 -24.54 -12.88 14.74
N LYS A 77 -25.32 -13.97 14.82
CA LYS A 77 -24.86 -15.24 15.40
C LYS A 77 -23.70 -15.85 14.62
N ILE A 78 -23.70 -15.72 13.30
CA ILE A 78 -22.63 -16.24 12.44
C ILE A 78 -21.37 -15.38 12.63
N GLN A 79 -21.50 -14.05 12.58
CA GLN A 79 -20.39 -13.13 12.80
C GLN A 79 -19.65 -13.39 14.12
N GLN A 80 -20.38 -13.73 15.19
CA GLN A 80 -19.80 -14.04 16.51
C GLN A 80 -18.83 -15.24 16.51
N ARG A 81 -18.78 -16.06 15.44
CA ARG A 81 -17.84 -17.18 15.29
C ARG A 81 -16.51 -16.77 14.68
N PHE A 82 -16.43 -15.54 14.16
CA PHE A 82 -15.24 -14.97 13.58
C PHE A 82 -14.57 -14.03 14.57
N PHE A 83 -13.25 -13.97 14.49
CA PHE A 83 -12.48 -12.95 15.17
C PHE A 83 -12.20 -11.83 14.16
N ASP A 84 -12.93 -10.72 14.30
CA ASP A 84 -12.80 -9.57 13.41
C ASP A 84 -11.50 -8.80 13.73
N VAL A 85 -10.60 -8.71 12.76
CA VAL A 85 -9.40 -7.88 12.82
C VAL A 85 -9.61 -6.64 11.96
N PRO A 86 -9.81 -5.45 12.54
CA PRO A 86 -9.97 -4.24 11.75
C PRO A 86 -8.68 -3.92 11.00
N CYS A 87 -8.78 -3.73 9.69
CA CYS A 87 -7.66 -3.24 8.88
C CYS A 87 -7.71 -1.71 8.85
N THR A 88 -7.21 -1.08 9.93
CA THR A 88 -6.99 0.36 9.97
C THR A 88 -5.51 0.62 9.75
N LEU A 89 -5.19 1.31 8.66
CA LEU A 89 -3.84 1.74 8.36
C LEU A 89 -3.74 3.22 8.73
N ASP A 90 -2.87 3.57 9.67
CA ASP A 90 -2.58 4.98 9.92
C ASP A 90 -1.66 5.55 8.81
N ASP A 91 -1.52 6.87 8.75
CA ASP A 91 -0.72 7.53 7.70
C ASP A 91 0.74 7.03 7.68
N THR A 92 1.30 6.68 8.83
CA THR A 92 2.68 6.24 8.96
C THR A 92 2.84 4.79 8.49
N ASP A 93 1.92 3.91 8.89
CA ASP A 93 1.83 2.53 8.44
C ASP A 93 1.61 2.46 6.93
N ALA A 94 0.78 3.37 6.37
CA ALA A 94 0.57 3.48 4.94
C ALA A 94 1.85 3.87 4.20
N LEU A 95 2.59 4.85 4.72
CA LEU A 95 3.88 5.26 4.16
C LEU A 95 4.90 4.12 4.21
N GLN A 96 5.00 3.42 5.33
CA GLN A 96 5.93 2.30 5.49
C GLN A 96 5.55 1.11 4.59
N LEU A 97 4.26 0.81 4.46
CA LEU A 97 3.77 -0.23 3.56
C LEU A 97 4.15 0.07 2.11
N VAL A 98 3.94 1.30 1.66
CA VAL A 98 4.33 1.73 0.30
C VAL A 98 5.85 1.66 0.12
N ALA A 99 6.62 2.17 1.08
CA ALA A 99 8.08 2.10 1.04
C ALA A 99 8.58 0.66 0.91
N THR A 100 7.98 -0.24 1.68
CA THR A 100 8.31 -1.67 1.68
C THR A 100 7.89 -2.34 0.36
N ALA A 101 6.70 -2.03 -0.15
CA ALA A 101 6.19 -2.58 -1.40
C ALA A 101 7.03 -2.17 -2.62
N LEU A 102 7.61 -0.97 -2.58
CA LEU A 102 8.53 -0.49 -3.62
C LEU A 102 9.90 -1.20 -3.58
N ASN A 103 10.15 -2.05 -2.57
CA ASN A 103 11.29 -2.95 -2.43
C ASN A 103 12.64 -2.28 -2.79
N SER A 104 12.79 -1.04 -2.35
CA SER A 104 13.91 -0.21 -2.74
C SER A 104 15.11 -0.52 -1.85
N SER A 105 16.01 -1.36 -2.36
CA SER A 105 17.37 -1.49 -1.84
C SER A 105 18.11 -0.16 -2.01
N THR A 106 17.85 0.76 -1.09
CA THR A 106 18.31 2.13 -1.19
C THR A 106 19.81 2.17 -0.94
N LYS A 107 20.57 2.43 -1.99
CA LYS A 107 22.03 2.53 -1.92
C LYS A 107 22.42 3.80 -1.15
N ALA A 108 23.57 3.77 -0.46
CA ALA A 108 24.11 4.94 0.25
C ALA A 108 24.20 6.20 -0.64
N THR A 109 24.43 5.99 -1.95
CA THR A 109 24.47 7.04 -2.97
C THR A 109 23.17 7.85 -3.10
N VAL A 110 22.02 7.27 -2.77
CA VAL A 110 20.71 7.96 -2.78
C VAL A 110 20.57 8.86 -1.54
N TYR A 111 20.98 8.35 -0.37
CA TYR A 111 20.96 9.12 0.87
C TYR A 111 21.89 10.33 0.83
N GLU A 112 23.04 10.21 0.18
CA GLU A 112 24.05 11.27 0.09
C GLU A 112 23.77 12.28 -1.06
N ASN A 113 22.80 12.00 -1.93
CA ASN A 113 22.52 12.88 -3.07
C ASN A 113 21.79 14.17 -2.64
N ALA A 114 22.47 15.31 -2.80
CA ALA A 114 21.96 16.62 -2.38
C ALA A 114 20.62 17.00 -3.05
N HIS A 115 20.44 16.68 -4.33
CA HIS A 115 19.21 17.01 -5.07
C HIS A 115 18.01 16.18 -4.58
N ILE A 116 18.22 14.91 -4.24
CA ILE A 116 17.18 14.06 -3.66
C ILE A 116 16.79 14.60 -2.27
N GLN A 117 17.78 14.93 -1.44
CA GLN A 117 17.53 15.50 -0.12
C GLN A 117 16.80 16.86 -0.19
N GLU A 118 17.15 17.71 -1.15
CA GLU A 118 16.46 18.97 -1.40
C GLU A 118 15.00 18.77 -1.83
N ALA A 119 14.75 17.86 -2.78
CA ALA A 119 13.41 17.54 -3.24
C ALA A 119 12.53 16.97 -2.11
N VAL A 120 13.09 16.09 -1.27
CA VAL A 120 12.43 15.52 -0.10
C VAL A 120 12.12 16.61 0.93
N ARG A 121 13.07 17.50 1.24
CA ARG A 121 12.83 18.64 2.15
C ARG A 121 11.76 19.58 1.61
N ALA A 122 11.75 19.88 0.31
CA ALA A 122 10.72 20.71 -0.31
C ALA A 122 9.32 20.08 -0.22
N CYS A 123 9.27 18.74 -0.17
CA CYS A 123 8.03 17.97 -0.01
C CYS A 123 7.66 17.69 1.45
N ALA A 124 8.49 18.02 2.44
CA ALA A 124 8.21 17.76 3.85
C ALA A 124 6.92 18.42 4.36
N LYS A 125 6.52 19.54 3.76
CA LYS A 125 5.24 20.22 4.04
C LYS A 125 3.99 19.40 3.69
N PHE A 126 4.16 18.33 2.90
CA PHE A 126 3.08 17.41 2.53
C PHE A 126 2.99 16.20 3.45
N ALA A 127 3.89 16.09 4.43
CA ALA A 127 3.84 15.02 5.41
C ALA A 127 2.62 15.17 6.33
N PRO A 128 2.02 14.06 6.78
CA PRO A 128 1.08 14.05 7.89
C PRO A 128 1.72 14.68 9.13
N LYS A 129 0.94 15.47 9.87
CA LYS A 129 1.43 16.18 11.06
C LYS A 129 2.02 15.19 12.06
N GLY A 130 3.27 15.42 12.49
CA GLY A 130 3.97 14.58 13.46
C GLY A 130 4.69 13.37 12.84
N SER A 131 4.62 13.19 11.52
CA SER A 131 5.33 12.12 10.79
C SER A 131 6.41 12.66 9.84
N GLU A 132 6.79 13.94 9.94
CA GLU A 132 7.63 14.63 8.96
C GLU A 132 8.98 13.93 8.75
N VAL A 133 9.59 13.44 9.83
CA VAL A 133 10.88 12.72 9.78
C VAL A 133 10.71 11.37 9.09
N GLU A 134 9.65 10.64 9.39
CA GLU A 134 9.40 9.31 8.83
C GLU A 134 9.00 9.41 7.35
N PHE A 135 8.19 10.40 6.99
CA PHE A 135 7.85 10.74 5.62
C PHE A 135 9.10 11.02 4.78
N GLN A 136 10.07 11.79 5.30
CA GLN A 136 11.32 12.04 4.59
C GLN A 136 12.13 10.75 4.38
N LYS A 137 12.24 9.89 5.39
CA LYS A 137 12.93 8.59 5.25
C LYS A 137 12.26 7.73 4.20
N VAL A 138 10.93 7.66 4.21
CA VAL A 138 10.14 6.90 3.23
C VAL A 138 10.32 7.45 1.82
N CYS A 139 10.35 8.77 1.64
CA CYS A 139 10.57 9.36 0.32
C CYS A 139 11.98 9.06 -0.22
N VAL A 140 13.00 9.12 0.64
CA VAL A 140 14.39 8.78 0.24
C VAL A 140 14.51 7.30 -0.05
N SER A 141 13.94 6.45 0.82
CA SER A 141 14.00 5.01 0.62
C SER A 141 13.26 4.61 -0.64
N SER A 142 12.15 5.24 -0.98
CA SER A 142 11.33 4.85 -2.13
C SER A 142 11.84 5.27 -3.52
N TYR A 143 13.10 5.70 -3.63
CA TYR A 143 13.73 5.97 -4.93
C TYR A 143 13.57 4.75 -5.87
N PRO A 144 13.22 4.94 -7.16
CA PRO A 144 13.18 6.19 -7.93
C PRO A 144 11.86 6.97 -7.91
N SER A 145 10.93 6.66 -7.00
CA SER A 145 9.64 7.35 -6.91
C SER A 145 9.80 8.79 -6.44
N HIS A 146 9.11 9.74 -7.08
CA HIS A 146 9.20 11.16 -6.74
C HIS A 146 8.48 11.42 -5.41
N PRO A 147 9.05 12.20 -4.46
CA PRO A 147 8.48 12.42 -3.12
C PRO A 147 7.04 12.93 -3.11
N SER A 148 6.63 13.68 -4.14
CA SER A 148 5.25 14.15 -4.27
C SER A 148 4.21 13.05 -4.51
N GLN A 149 4.61 11.88 -5.00
CA GLN A 149 3.70 10.76 -5.23
C GLN A 149 3.13 10.25 -3.90
N PHE A 150 3.92 10.32 -2.84
CA PHE A 150 3.49 9.94 -1.49
C PHE A 150 2.37 10.82 -0.95
N PHE A 151 2.37 12.12 -1.28
CA PHE A 151 1.26 13.00 -0.94
C PHE A 151 -0.06 12.51 -1.59
N PHE A 152 -0.04 12.19 -2.88
CA PHE A 152 -1.23 11.69 -3.56
C PHE A 152 -1.70 10.34 -3.02
N ILE A 153 -0.76 9.45 -2.69
CA ILE A 153 -1.09 8.15 -2.09
C ILE A 153 -1.73 8.34 -0.71
N LEU A 154 -1.17 9.19 0.13
CA LEU A 154 -1.73 9.53 1.44
C LEU A 154 -3.13 10.14 1.33
N VAL A 155 -3.34 11.10 0.42
CA VAL A 155 -4.66 11.69 0.18
C VAL A 155 -5.66 10.68 -0.37
N ALA A 156 -5.23 9.74 -1.21
CA ALA A 156 -6.09 8.69 -1.74
C ALA A 156 -6.45 7.62 -0.69
N ALA A 157 -5.49 7.26 0.18
CA ALA A 157 -5.66 6.28 1.25
C ALA A 157 -6.52 6.83 2.40
N ASN A 158 -6.31 8.09 2.78
CA ASN A 158 -7.07 8.77 3.83
C ASN A 158 -8.17 9.65 3.24
N ARG A 159 -9.23 9.02 2.71
CA ARG A 159 -10.50 9.74 2.51
C ARG A 159 -11.27 9.87 3.83
N PRO A 160 -10.91 10.85 4.67
CA PRO A 160 -11.95 11.69 5.23
C PRO A 160 -11.61 13.18 5.02
N SER A 161 -12.53 13.89 4.37
CA SER A 161 -12.77 15.32 4.61
C SER A 161 -11.58 16.29 4.47
N LEU A 162 -10.83 16.24 3.37
CA LEU A 162 -9.92 17.34 3.02
C LEU A 162 -10.64 18.32 2.08
N GLU A 163 -11.25 19.37 2.67
CA GLU A 163 -11.39 20.64 1.95
C GLU A 163 -9.99 21.19 1.68
N LEU A 164 -9.42 20.87 0.52
CA LEU A 164 -8.14 21.43 0.09
C LEU A 164 -8.30 22.07 -1.29
N GLY A 165 -8.48 23.39 -1.26
CA GLY A 165 -8.35 24.28 -2.40
C GLY A 165 -6.89 24.44 -2.86
N MET A 166 -6.24 23.35 -3.28
CA MET A 166 -4.94 23.41 -3.94
C MET A 166 -4.90 22.50 -5.17
N THR A 167 -5.01 23.12 -6.35
CA THR A 167 -4.86 22.46 -7.65
C THR A 167 -3.39 22.22 -7.99
N ALA A 168 -3.11 21.07 -8.62
CA ALA A 168 -1.82 20.48 -8.98
C ALA A 168 -0.91 21.28 -9.97
N LYS A 169 -0.92 22.61 -9.94
CA LYS A 169 -0.21 23.44 -10.93
C LYS A 169 1.24 23.81 -10.58
N ASN A 170 1.74 23.51 -9.38
CA ASN A 170 3.04 24.03 -8.91
C ASN A 170 4.16 22.99 -8.70
N LEU A 171 4.04 21.77 -9.24
CA LEU A 171 5.15 20.81 -9.19
C LEU A 171 6.08 20.96 -10.39
N ASN A 172 7.23 21.58 -10.15
CA ASN A 172 8.31 21.73 -11.11
C ASN A 172 9.07 20.39 -11.22
N ILE A 173 8.72 19.59 -12.24
CA ILE A 173 9.25 18.26 -12.60
C ILE A 173 10.72 18.18 -13.11
N PRO A 174 11.46 19.25 -13.49
CA PRO A 174 12.78 19.11 -14.16
C PRO A 174 13.87 18.39 -13.38
N VAL A 175 13.97 18.65 -12.07
CA VAL A 175 15.09 18.18 -11.22
C VAL A 175 15.16 16.65 -11.15
N TRP A 176 14.01 15.97 -11.24
CA TRP A 176 13.95 14.51 -11.12
C TRP A 176 14.53 13.77 -12.34
N LYS A 177 14.40 14.35 -13.54
CA LYS A 177 14.93 13.76 -14.78
C LYS A 177 16.46 13.81 -14.86
N GLU A 178 17.11 14.71 -14.12
CA GLU A 178 18.56 14.80 -14.05
C GLU A 178 19.13 13.78 -13.05
N CYS A 179 18.49 13.58 -11.90
CA CYS A 179 18.86 12.53 -10.94
C CYS A 179 18.72 11.11 -11.51
N LEU A 180 17.68 10.83 -12.30
CA LEU A 180 17.50 9.53 -12.97
C LEU A 180 18.63 9.20 -13.96
N ARG A 181 19.21 10.23 -14.61
CA ARG A 181 20.32 10.07 -15.57
C ARG A 181 21.67 9.85 -14.88
N ALA A 182 21.87 10.40 -13.68
CA ALA A 182 23.12 10.27 -12.93
C ALA A 182 23.32 8.86 -12.33
N THR A 183 22.25 8.07 -12.16
CA THR A 183 22.30 6.72 -11.58
C THR A 183 22.32 5.59 -12.62
N SER A 184 22.01 5.88 -13.89
CA SER A 184 22.19 4.97 -15.01
C SER A 184 23.62 5.13 -15.55
N GLY A 185 24.57 4.38 -14.98
CA GLY A 185 25.97 4.41 -15.42
C GLY A 185 26.10 4.03 -16.90
N ASP A 186 26.71 4.92 -17.69
CA ASP A 186 27.24 4.63 -19.02
C ASP A 186 28.76 4.43 -18.88
N ASP A 187 29.17 3.20 -18.59
CA ASP A 187 30.54 2.73 -18.71
C ASP A 187 30.75 2.23 -20.16
N GLY A 188 31.41 3.03 -21.00
CA GLY A 188 31.65 2.67 -22.41
C GLY A 188 32.82 3.44 -23.06
N HIS A 189 33.90 2.71 -23.35
CA HIS A 189 35.21 3.18 -23.82
C HIS A 189 35.26 3.72 -25.29
N LYS A 190 36.08 4.77 -25.50
CA LYS A 190 36.86 5.19 -26.70
C LYS A 190 36.13 5.67 -27.98
N SER A 191 36.46 6.90 -28.40
CA SER A 191 37.30 7.14 -29.59
C SER A 191 37.80 8.59 -29.68
N ARG A 192 38.96 8.75 -30.31
CA ARG A 192 39.84 9.91 -30.42
C ARG A 192 39.61 10.63 -31.74
N ALA A 193 39.55 11.96 -31.72
CA ALA A 193 39.89 12.87 -32.82
C ALA A 193 40.23 14.25 -32.19
N THR A 194 41.48 14.70 -32.12
CA THR A 194 42.15 15.61 -33.09
C THR A 194 41.16 16.66 -33.65
N THR A 195 41.29 17.98 -33.48
CA THR A 195 42.48 18.82 -33.74
C THR A 195 42.17 20.28 -33.32
N ASN A 196 43.13 20.92 -32.63
CA ASN A 196 43.70 22.25 -32.89
C ASN A 196 42.90 23.59 -32.88
N VAL A 197 43.47 24.53 -32.09
CA VAL A 197 43.96 25.89 -32.47
C VAL A 197 43.17 27.15 -32.04
N THR A 198 43.94 28.05 -31.37
CA THR A 198 43.82 29.52 -31.12
C THR A 198 42.68 30.01 -30.21
N ASP A 199 42.94 30.61 -29.05
CA ASP A 199 43.66 31.87 -28.76
C ASP A 199 43.08 33.09 -29.49
N CYS A 200 42.46 33.98 -28.71
CA CYS A 200 42.27 35.42 -28.95
C CYS A 200 41.56 36.01 -27.73
N GLY A 201 42.31 36.72 -26.88
CA GLY A 201 41.76 37.56 -25.83
C GLY A 201 41.13 38.85 -26.36
N GLY A 202 40.59 39.66 -25.44
CA GLY A 202 40.45 41.10 -25.64
C GLY A 202 39.18 41.76 -25.09
N ASN A 203 39.34 42.38 -23.91
CA ASN A 203 38.74 43.64 -23.41
C ASN A 203 37.22 43.67 -23.13
N ILE A 204 36.74 44.29 -22.05
CA ILE A 204 37.20 45.49 -21.31
C ILE A 204 37.15 45.23 -19.80
#